data_AF-U6MKJ7-F1
#
_entry.id   AF-U6MKJ7-F1
#
_cell.length_a   1.000
_cell.length_b   1.000
_cell.length_c   1.000
_cell.angle_alpha   90.00
_cell.angle_beta   90.00
_cell.angle_gamma   90.00
#
_symmetry.space_group_name_H-M   'P 1'
#
loop_
_entity.id
_entity.type
_entity.pdbx_description
1 polymer ?
#
loop_
_entity_poly.entity_id
_entity_poly.type
_entity_poly.pdbx_seq_one_letter_code
_entity_poly.pdbx_strand_id
1 'polypeptide(L)'
;MQELRAHQCVLAACSEYFKRLFCGPETAKRIEFQQRWPVVHQLVRCMYGADIEAGTDPEIVLEFALSAQVLAEARNLEVNCLSIDDCLSLIVDQLSVQNCARILTHDEVAHHKELSRQVCGYIVKRFADVVRAPSSRQQLLQMPRNQIVYMVRELCRRCDNNTDADLIVRFVVDWSSFDTVCELLRDCKLWDWAVEPGALSIFRDEDTPLGAVPSNLLSAAQWRISNLKIALRESLPAKFVCGTYFDWSVRLDIADVTEADELTLMVQMTEIPLVSLILYYFSSDLNQTLAQEDILNRLPHIEYRCLSSYTLFHQNAPALTSS
;
A
#
# COMPACT_ATOMS: atom_id res chain seq x y z
N MET A 1 6.48 38.26 -22.59
CA MET A 1 5.54 38.61 -21.52
C MET A 1 4.13 38.49 -22.09
N GLN A 2 3.34 37.54 -21.58
CA GLN A 2 1.99 37.26 -22.07
C GLN A 2 0.97 37.74 -21.02
N GLU A 3 -0.17 38.26 -21.46
CA GLU A 3 -1.20 38.80 -20.59
C GLU A 3 -2.55 38.14 -20.90
N LEU A 4 -3.28 37.75 -19.87
CA LEU A 4 -4.63 37.19 -19.97
C LEU A 4 -5.63 38.16 -19.36
N ARG A 5 -6.69 38.48 -20.10
CA ARG A 5 -7.82 39.25 -19.58
C ARG A 5 -8.89 38.30 -19.09
N ALA A 6 -9.39 38.54 -17.88
CA ALA A 6 -10.45 37.75 -17.25
C ALA A 6 -11.37 38.66 -16.42
N HIS A 7 -12.55 38.15 -16.11
CA HIS A 7 -13.56 38.83 -15.33
C HIS A 7 -13.39 38.49 -13.85
N GLN A 8 -13.19 39.51 -13.01
CA GLN A 8 -12.98 39.34 -11.56
C GLN A 8 -14.09 38.53 -10.89
N CYS A 9 -15.35 38.73 -11.31
CA CYS A 9 -16.50 37.99 -10.76
C CYS A 9 -16.44 36.49 -11.05
N VAL A 10 -15.99 36.08 -12.24
CA VAL A 10 -15.85 34.66 -12.59
C VAL A 10 -14.71 34.03 -11.78
N LEU A 11 -13.55 34.70 -11.75
CA LEU A 11 -12.41 34.24 -10.97
C LEU A 11 -12.74 34.10 -9.47
N ALA A 12 -13.42 35.09 -8.88
CA ALA A 12 -13.83 35.06 -7.47
C ALA A 12 -14.91 34.01 -7.17
N ALA A 13 -15.78 33.69 -8.12
CA ALA A 13 -16.78 32.64 -7.96
C ALA A 13 -16.15 31.24 -7.93
N CYS A 14 -15.07 31.05 -8.68
CA CYS A 14 -14.40 29.76 -8.84
C CYS A 14 -13.26 29.52 -7.84
N SER A 15 -12.74 30.56 -7.17
CA SER A 15 -11.53 30.49 -6.33
C SER A 15 -11.65 31.36 -5.08
N GLU A 16 -11.40 30.75 -3.92
CA GLU A 16 -11.38 31.47 -2.63
C GLU A 16 -10.15 32.40 -2.49
N TYR A 17 -9.04 32.10 -3.17
CA TYR A 17 -7.91 33.02 -3.31
C TYR A 17 -8.34 34.32 -4.01
N PHE A 18 -8.93 34.21 -5.21
CA PHE A 18 -9.34 35.39 -5.97
C PHE A 18 -10.47 36.17 -5.30
N LYS A 19 -11.38 35.49 -4.62
CA LYS A 19 -12.43 36.12 -3.82
C LYS A 19 -11.85 36.99 -2.71
N ARG A 20 -10.86 36.48 -1.96
CA ARG A 20 -10.14 37.27 -0.93
C ARG A 20 -9.41 38.45 -1.55
N LEU A 21 -8.75 38.25 -2.69
CA LEU A 21 -7.99 39.29 -3.38
C LEU A 21 -8.87 40.42 -3.92
N PHE A 22 -10.02 40.10 -4.52
CA PHE A 22 -10.89 41.10 -5.17
C PHE A 22 -11.93 41.71 -4.22
N CYS A 23 -12.32 41.03 -3.15
CA CYS A 23 -13.23 41.59 -2.14
C CYS A 23 -12.47 42.26 -0.98
N GLY A 24 -11.14 42.23 -0.98
CA GLY A 24 -10.29 42.91 -0.01
C GLY A 24 -10.21 44.43 -0.20
N PRO A 25 -9.58 45.15 0.75
CA PRO A 25 -9.46 46.61 0.71
C PRO A 25 -8.58 47.12 -0.44
N GLU A 26 -7.65 46.29 -0.95
CA GLU A 26 -6.81 46.61 -2.09
C GLU A 26 -7.12 45.67 -3.27
N THR A 27 -8.00 46.11 -4.17
CA THR A 27 -8.27 45.38 -5.41
C THR A 27 -7.08 45.44 -6.36
N ALA A 28 -6.38 44.32 -6.54
CA ALA A 28 -5.35 44.18 -7.55
C ALA A 28 -5.95 44.26 -8.98
N LYS A 29 -5.47 45.20 -9.80
CA LYS A 29 -5.84 45.31 -11.22
C LYS A 29 -5.00 44.44 -12.15
N ARG A 30 -3.85 43.97 -11.66
CA ARG A 30 -2.89 43.13 -12.38
C ARG A 30 -2.32 42.13 -11.39
N ILE A 31 -2.26 40.86 -11.81
CA ILE A 31 -1.74 39.75 -11.00
C ILE A 31 -0.63 39.11 -11.81
N GLU A 32 0.50 38.86 -11.18
CA GLU A 32 1.65 38.22 -11.81
C GLU A 32 1.76 36.76 -11.33
N PHE A 33 1.87 35.84 -12.29
CA PHE A 33 2.06 34.41 -12.03
C PHE A 33 3.49 34.02 -12.40
N GLN A 34 4.09 33.17 -11.57
CA GLN A 34 5.41 32.57 -11.82
C GLN A 34 5.29 31.29 -12.68
N GLN A 35 4.08 30.75 -12.79
CA GLN A 35 3.77 29.54 -13.51
C GLN A 35 3.86 29.75 -15.02
N ARG A 36 4.07 28.66 -15.76
CA ARG A 36 4.12 28.68 -17.23
C ARG A 36 2.78 29.15 -17.79
N TRP A 37 2.82 29.96 -18.85
CA TRP A 37 1.62 30.48 -19.51
C TRP A 37 0.55 29.42 -19.83
N PRO A 38 0.86 28.24 -20.38
CA PRO A 38 -0.15 27.22 -20.66
C PRO A 38 -0.93 26.76 -19.42
N VAL A 39 -0.29 26.71 -18.25
CA VAL A 39 -0.92 26.32 -16.98
C VAL A 39 -1.95 27.37 -16.58
N VAL A 40 -1.54 28.64 -16.52
CA VAL A 40 -2.41 29.76 -16.12
C VAL A 40 -3.54 29.95 -17.12
N HIS A 41 -3.22 29.87 -18.41
CA HIS A 41 -4.20 30.01 -19.48
C HIS A 41 -5.27 28.91 -19.43
N GLN A 42 -4.85 27.65 -19.28
CA GLN A 42 -5.79 26.54 -19.19
C GLN A 42 -6.61 26.60 -17.90
N LEU A 43 -5.99 26.90 -16.76
CA LEU A 43 -6.67 27.05 -15.48
C LEU A 43 -7.80 28.10 -15.55
N VAL A 44 -7.53 29.26 -16.14
CA VAL A 44 -8.55 30.30 -16.32
C VAL A 44 -9.63 29.84 -17.30
N ARG A 45 -9.29 29.16 -18.41
CA ARG A 45 -10.31 28.58 -19.30
C ARG A 45 -11.23 27.61 -18.57
N CYS A 46 -10.70 26.78 -17.68
CA CYS A 46 -11.50 25.88 -16.85
C CYS A 46 -12.45 26.62 -15.91
N MET A 47 -12.04 27.77 -15.35
CA MET A 47 -12.95 28.64 -14.58
C MET A 47 -14.10 29.23 -15.42
N TYR A 48 -13.92 29.30 -16.75
CA TYR A 48 -14.98 29.65 -17.70
C TYR A 48 -15.81 28.44 -18.16
N GLY A 49 -15.58 27.25 -17.60
CA GLY A 49 -16.30 26.02 -17.94
C GLY A 49 -15.77 25.30 -19.19
N ALA A 50 -14.54 25.59 -19.62
CA ALA A 50 -13.88 24.80 -20.65
C ALA A 50 -13.27 23.51 -20.07
N ASP A 51 -13.29 22.43 -20.84
CA ASP A 51 -12.60 21.20 -20.48
C ASP A 51 -11.07 21.37 -20.57
N ILE A 52 -10.34 20.51 -19.87
CA ILE A 52 -8.90 20.39 -20.03
C ILE A 52 -8.64 19.73 -21.38
N GLU A 53 -8.19 20.54 -22.34
CA GLU A 53 -7.84 20.05 -23.66
C GLU A 53 -6.47 19.36 -23.63
N ALA A 54 -6.41 18.17 -24.22
CA ALA A 54 -5.15 17.54 -24.58
C ALA A 54 -4.43 18.47 -25.55
N GLY A 55 -3.23 18.92 -25.19
CA GLY A 55 -2.39 19.70 -26.11
C GLY A 55 -2.13 18.87 -27.36
N THR A 56 -2.28 19.45 -28.55
CA THR A 56 -2.09 18.76 -29.84
C THR A 56 -0.62 18.40 -30.15
N ASP A 57 0.27 18.45 -29.16
CA ASP A 57 1.71 18.30 -29.33
C ASP A 57 2.12 16.83 -29.07
N PRO A 58 2.68 16.11 -30.06
CA PRO A 58 2.93 14.66 -29.98
C PRO A 58 3.99 14.23 -28.94
N GLU A 59 4.63 15.16 -28.24
CA GLU A 59 5.45 14.83 -27.06
C GLU A 59 4.55 14.56 -25.84
N ILE A 60 4.14 13.30 -25.72
CA ILE A 60 3.39 12.61 -24.64
C ILE A 60 3.91 12.89 -23.19
N VAL A 61 4.95 13.70 -23.05
CA VAL A 61 5.54 14.14 -21.79
C VAL A 61 4.82 15.37 -21.21
N LEU A 62 4.18 16.20 -22.05
CA LEU A 62 3.58 17.48 -21.67
C LEU A 62 2.13 17.39 -21.18
N GLU A 63 1.31 16.44 -21.62
CA GLU A 63 -0.13 16.40 -21.28
C GLU A 63 -0.39 16.12 -19.80
N PHE A 64 0.23 15.08 -19.24
CA PHE A 64 0.16 14.82 -17.80
C PHE A 64 0.87 15.92 -17.00
N ALA A 65 2.04 16.38 -17.45
CA ALA A 65 2.78 17.42 -16.74
C ALA A 65 1.98 18.73 -16.69
N LEU A 66 1.27 19.08 -17.76
CA LEU A 66 0.39 20.23 -17.82
C LEU A 66 -0.84 20.02 -16.94
N SER A 67 -1.55 18.89 -17.07
CA SER A 67 -2.74 18.60 -16.28
C SER A 67 -2.42 18.55 -14.79
N ALA A 68 -1.31 17.93 -14.41
CA ALA A 68 -0.81 17.91 -13.03
C ALA A 68 -0.42 19.32 -12.56
N GLN A 69 0.28 20.12 -13.37
CA GLN A 69 0.60 21.52 -13.02
C GLN A 69 -0.66 22.39 -12.88
N VAL A 70 -1.68 22.16 -13.72
CA VAL A 70 -2.99 22.83 -13.63
C VAL A 70 -3.70 22.43 -12.34
N LEU A 71 -3.69 21.15 -11.97
CA LEU A 71 -4.24 20.66 -10.70
C LEU A 71 -3.48 21.23 -9.49
N ALA A 72 -2.14 21.27 -9.56
CA ALA A 72 -1.28 21.86 -8.54
C ALA A 72 -1.65 23.33 -8.31
N GLU A 73 -1.78 24.08 -9.41
CA GLU A 73 -2.09 25.50 -9.34
C GLU A 73 -3.55 25.75 -8.97
N ALA A 74 -4.47 24.89 -9.39
CA ALA A 74 -5.86 24.89 -8.93
C ALA A 74 -5.93 24.72 -7.41
N ARG A 75 -5.14 23.79 -6.83
CA ARG A 75 -5.04 23.65 -5.38
C ARG A 75 -4.44 24.89 -4.72
N ASN A 76 -3.33 25.42 -5.26
CA ASN A 76 -2.65 26.60 -4.71
C ASN A 76 -3.56 27.83 -4.66
N LEU A 77 -4.41 27.99 -5.69
CA LEU A 77 -5.36 29.10 -5.80
C LEU A 77 -6.75 28.74 -5.24
N GLU A 78 -6.91 27.60 -4.56
CA GLU A 78 -8.17 27.18 -3.95
C GLU A 78 -9.35 27.21 -4.96
N VAL A 79 -9.11 26.67 -6.16
CA VAL A 79 -10.07 26.61 -7.26
C VAL A 79 -11.02 25.43 -7.06
N ASN A 80 -12.30 25.73 -6.89
CA ASN A 80 -13.32 24.74 -6.51
C ASN A 80 -14.06 24.13 -7.70
N CYS A 81 -13.94 24.72 -8.89
CA CYS A 81 -14.64 24.26 -10.09
C CYS A 81 -13.89 23.20 -10.89
N LEU A 82 -12.67 22.84 -10.47
CA LEU A 82 -11.87 21.80 -11.08
C LEU A 82 -11.75 20.64 -10.09
N SER A 83 -12.24 19.48 -10.48
CA SER A 83 -12.07 18.25 -9.72
C SER A 83 -10.99 17.37 -10.36
N ILE A 84 -10.46 16.43 -9.59
CA ILE A 84 -9.56 15.41 -10.14
C ILE A 84 -10.28 14.54 -11.16
N ASP A 85 -11.59 14.32 -10.98
CA ASP A 85 -12.40 13.45 -11.83
C ASP A 85 -12.43 13.95 -13.28
N ASP A 86 -12.36 15.27 -13.47
CA ASP A 86 -12.27 15.92 -14.79
C ASP A 86 -10.97 15.59 -15.53
N CYS A 87 -9.89 15.30 -14.79
CA CYS A 87 -8.59 14.91 -15.32
C CYS A 87 -8.36 13.40 -15.33
N LEU A 88 -9.14 12.62 -14.56
CA LEU A 88 -8.85 11.20 -14.32
C LEU A 88 -8.81 10.40 -15.62
N SER A 89 -9.83 10.53 -16.48
CA SER A 89 -9.88 9.80 -17.76
C SER A 89 -8.73 10.21 -18.68
N LEU A 90 -8.45 11.51 -18.80
CA LEU A 90 -7.36 12.04 -19.62
C LEU A 90 -6.00 11.46 -19.22
N ILE A 91 -5.78 11.26 -17.92
CA ILE A 91 -4.52 10.71 -17.41
C ILE A 91 -4.51 9.18 -17.52
N VAL A 92 -5.57 8.52 -17.06
CA VAL A 92 -5.64 7.05 -16.96
C VAL A 92 -5.71 6.39 -18.33
N ASP A 93 -6.44 6.97 -19.28
CA ASP A 93 -6.60 6.42 -20.63
C ASP A 93 -5.30 6.51 -21.45
N GLN A 94 -4.39 7.41 -21.06
CA GLN A 94 -3.08 7.59 -21.69
C GLN A 94 -1.94 6.85 -20.97
N LEU A 95 -2.24 6.05 -19.95
CA LEU A 95 -1.21 5.29 -19.25
C LEU A 95 -0.52 4.30 -20.19
N SER A 96 0.80 4.34 -20.15
CA SER A 96 1.68 3.47 -20.92
C SER A 96 2.82 2.97 -20.03
N VAL A 97 3.50 1.92 -20.48
CA VAL A 97 4.69 1.37 -19.79
C VAL A 97 5.78 2.44 -19.62
N GLN A 98 5.84 3.40 -20.55
CA GLN A 98 6.86 4.45 -20.60
C GLN A 98 6.55 5.63 -19.67
N ASN A 99 5.28 5.92 -19.40
CA ASN A 99 4.89 7.11 -18.61
C ASN A 99 4.37 6.80 -17.21
N CYS A 100 3.91 5.57 -16.93
CA CYS A 100 3.17 5.26 -15.71
C CYS A 100 3.99 5.48 -14.43
N ALA A 101 5.28 5.13 -14.45
CA ALA A 101 6.16 5.33 -13.30
C ALA A 101 6.34 6.81 -12.99
N ARG A 102 6.66 7.63 -14.01
CA ARG A 102 6.78 9.09 -13.91
C ARG A 102 5.51 9.73 -13.35
N ILE A 103 4.36 9.26 -13.81
CA ILE A 103 3.05 9.72 -13.36
C ILE A 103 2.87 9.39 -11.88
N LEU A 104 3.08 8.12 -11.48
CA LEU A 104 2.92 7.68 -10.10
C LEU A 104 3.81 8.46 -9.12
N THR A 105 5.04 8.77 -9.53
CA THR A 105 6.03 9.49 -8.71
C THR A 105 5.85 11.00 -8.70
N HIS A 106 4.86 11.54 -9.41
CA HIS A 106 4.63 12.98 -9.45
C HIS A 106 3.95 13.48 -8.18
N ASP A 107 4.42 14.60 -7.62
CA ASP A 107 3.95 15.14 -6.32
C ASP A 107 2.42 15.28 -6.25
N GLU A 108 1.80 15.76 -7.33
CA GLU A 108 0.34 15.90 -7.41
C GLU A 108 -0.43 14.59 -7.24
N VAL A 109 0.11 13.46 -7.67
CA VAL A 109 -0.57 12.17 -7.53
C VAL A 109 -0.70 11.77 -6.06
N ALA A 110 0.23 12.19 -5.19
CA ALA A 110 0.15 11.94 -3.76
C ALA A 110 -1.05 12.68 -3.10
N HIS A 111 -1.52 13.77 -3.70
CA HIS A 111 -2.68 14.53 -3.21
C HIS A 111 -4.02 13.95 -3.68
N HIS A 112 -4.01 13.00 -4.62
CA HIS A 112 -5.20 12.45 -5.25
C HIS A 112 -5.25 10.92 -5.12
N LYS A 113 -5.84 10.43 -4.03
CA LYS A 113 -5.89 9.00 -3.67
C LYS A 113 -6.44 8.11 -4.80
N GLU A 114 -7.50 8.54 -5.48
CA GLU A 114 -8.10 7.75 -6.56
C GLU A 114 -7.20 7.68 -7.79
N LEU A 115 -6.57 8.78 -8.19
CA LEU A 115 -5.59 8.78 -9.28
C LEU A 115 -4.40 7.88 -8.95
N SER A 116 -3.83 8.02 -7.74
CA SER A 116 -2.74 7.17 -7.26
C SER A 116 -3.11 5.68 -7.33
N ARG A 117 -4.33 5.32 -6.90
CA ARG A 117 -4.86 3.96 -6.96
C ARG A 117 -4.97 3.44 -8.40
N GLN A 118 -5.50 4.24 -9.33
CA GLN A 118 -5.66 3.85 -10.73
C GLN A 118 -4.31 3.66 -11.43
N VAL A 119 -3.38 4.59 -11.25
CA VAL A 119 -2.03 4.53 -11.84
C VAL A 119 -1.25 3.35 -11.26
N CYS A 120 -1.29 3.17 -9.93
CA CYS A 120 -0.69 2.00 -9.29
C CYS A 120 -1.33 0.70 -9.81
N GLY A 121 -2.66 0.66 -9.94
CA GLY A 121 -3.38 -0.48 -10.50
C GLY A 121 -2.96 -0.84 -11.92
N TYR A 122 -2.65 0.15 -12.76
CA TYR A 122 -2.06 -0.08 -14.10
C TYR A 122 -0.66 -0.69 -13.99
N ILE A 123 0.23 -0.11 -13.16
CA ILE A 123 1.59 -0.61 -12.96
C ILE A 123 1.58 -2.05 -12.45
N VAL A 124 0.76 -2.35 -11.44
CA VAL A 124 0.66 -3.70 -10.86
C VAL A 124 0.19 -4.71 -11.91
N LYS A 125 -0.78 -4.34 -12.78
CA LYS A 125 -1.25 -5.21 -13.89
C LYS A 125 -0.18 -5.49 -14.95
N ARG A 126 0.75 -4.55 -15.16
CA ARG A 126 1.76 -4.60 -16.22
C ARG A 126 3.18 -4.67 -15.63
N PHE A 127 3.32 -5.13 -14.40
CA PHE A 127 4.54 -4.96 -13.60
C PHE A 127 5.79 -5.50 -14.30
N ALA A 128 5.71 -6.71 -14.88
CA ALA A 128 6.81 -7.30 -15.62
C ALA A 128 7.27 -6.44 -16.80
N ASP A 129 6.36 -5.79 -17.54
CA ASP A 129 6.71 -4.90 -18.64
C ASP A 129 7.34 -3.60 -18.13
N VAL A 130 6.75 -3.02 -17.08
CA VAL A 130 7.20 -1.76 -16.47
C VAL A 130 8.59 -1.88 -15.87
N VAL A 131 8.88 -2.98 -15.17
CA VAL A 131 10.18 -3.20 -14.54
C VAL A 131 11.24 -3.60 -15.56
N ARG A 132 10.88 -4.16 -16.72
CA ARG A 132 11.83 -4.41 -17.82
C ARG A 132 12.20 -3.13 -18.58
N ALA A 133 11.32 -2.11 -18.55
CA ALA A 133 11.63 -0.81 -19.14
C ALA A 133 12.63 -0.04 -18.25
N PRO A 134 13.86 0.28 -18.72
CA PRO A 134 14.91 0.83 -17.85
C PRO A 134 14.53 2.16 -17.19
N SER A 135 13.88 3.07 -17.94
CA SER A 135 13.45 4.38 -17.44
C SER A 135 12.41 4.25 -16.34
N SER A 136 11.40 3.41 -16.56
CA SER A 136 10.30 3.21 -15.61
C SER A 136 10.78 2.48 -14.37
N ARG A 137 11.63 1.46 -14.53
CA ARG A 137 12.29 0.76 -13.42
C ARG A 137 13.07 1.73 -12.55
N GLN A 138 13.93 2.57 -13.14
CA GLN A 138 14.75 3.52 -12.37
C GLN A 138 13.88 4.50 -11.58
N GLN A 139 12.77 4.97 -12.14
CA GLN A 139 11.82 5.83 -11.44
C GLN A 139 11.13 5.11 -10.27
N LEU A 140 10.68 3.87 -10.47
CA LEU A 140 10.08 3.08 -9.39
C LEU A 140 11.07 2.78 -8.27
N LEU A 141 12.35 2.56 -8.59
CA LEU A 141 13.42 2.35 -7.60
C LEU A 141 13.67 3.60 -6.72
N GLN A 142 13.23 4.78 -7.14
CA GLN A 142 13.37 6.04 -6.38
C GLN A 142 12.13 6.37 -5.54
N MET A 143 11.09 5.52 -5.57
CA MET A 143 9.86 5.78 -4.83
C MET A 143 10.09 5.83 -3.31
N PRO A 144 9.41 6.73 -2.58
CA PRO A 144 9.46 6.75 -1.14
C PRO A 144 8.77 5.52 -0.52
N ARG A 145 9.19 5.14 0.69
CA ARG A 145 8.74 3.91 1.37
C ARG A 145 7.22 3.80 1.48
N ASN A 146 6.52 4.90 1.81
CA ASN A 146 5.06 4.91 1.92
C ASN A 146 4.35 4.52 0.60
N GLN A 147 4.88 4.94 -0.55
CA GLN A 147 4.30 4.62 -1.85
C GLN A 147 4.70 3.22 -2.33
N ILE A 148 5.97 2.80 -2.11
CA ILE A 148 6.40 1.45 -2.51
C ILE A 148 5.63 0.39 -1.75
N VAL A 149 5.39 0.58 -0.44
CA VAL A 149 4.73 -0.42 0.41
C VAL A 149 3.32 -0.68 -0.10
N TYR A 150 2.60 0.38 -0.48
CA TYR A 150 1.28 0.27 -1.12
C TYR A 150 1.34 -0.55 -2.42
N MET A 151 2.30 -0.24 -3.30
CA MET A 151 2.45 -0.95 -4.57
C MET A 151 2.84 -2.42 -4.37
N VAL A 152 3.82 -2.71 -3.51
CA VAL A 152 4.29 -4.06 -3.19
C VAL A 152 3.17 -4.90 -2.59
N ARG A 153 2.34 -4.30 -1.75
CA ARG A 153 1.15 -4.95 -1.21
C ARG A 153 0.19 -5.39 -2.31
N GLU A 154 -0.11 -4.52 -3.26
CA GLU A 154 -0.95 -4.87 -4.42
C GLU A 154 -0.27 -5.88 -5.37
N LEU A 155 1.05 -5.84 -5.51
CA LEU A 155 1.82 -6.85 -6.27
C LEU A 155 1.71 -8.23 -5.63
N CYS A 156 1.93 -8.33 -4.31
CA CYS A 156 1.81 -9.58 -3.57
C CYS A 156 0.40 -10.18 -3.72
N ARG A 157 -0.64 -9.34 -3.73
CA ARG A 157 -2.04 -9.78 -3.92
C ARG A 157 -2.30 -10.42 -5.29
N ARG A 158 -1.59 -9.98 -6.33
CA ARG A 158 -1.80 -10.46 -7.70
C ARG A 158 -0.81 -11.52 -8.15
N CYS A 159 0.21 -11.80 -7.35
CA CYS A 159 1.21 -12.80 -7.68
C CYS A 159 0.57 -14.19 -7.72
N ASP A 160 0.61 -14.85 -8.88
CA ASP A 160 0.01 -16.16 -9.12
C ASP A 160 1.01 -17.22 -9.57
N ASN A 161 2.26 -16.85 -9.87
CA ASN A 161 3.28 -17.75 -10.41
C ASN A 161 4.70 -17.47 -9.89
N ASN A 162 5.62 -18.41 -10.13
CA ASN A 162 7.03 -18.32 -9.68
C ASN A 162 7.79 -17.17 -10.32
N THR A 163 7.51 -16.87 -11.59
CA THR A 163 8.21 -15.82 -12.34
C THR A 163 7.90 -14.45 -11.76
N ASP A 164 6.64 -14.19 -11.42
CA ASP A 164 6.22 -12.94 -10.80
C ASP A 164 6.77 -12.83 -9.37
N ALA A 165 6.77 -13.92 -8.60
CA ALA A 165 7.36 -13.94 -7.26
C ALA A 165 8.85 -13.56 -7.28
N ASP A 166 9.64 -14.17 -8.17
CA ASP A 166 11.05 -13.85 -8.39
C ASP A 166 11.24 -12.37 -8.77
N LEU A 167 10.45 -11.88 -9.73
CA LEU A 167 10.58 -10.52 -10.25
C LEU A 167 10.22 -9.47 -9.20
N ILE A 168 9.17 -9.71 -8.40
CA ILE A 168 8.76 -8.84 -7.30
C ILE A 168 9.83 -8.84 -6.20
N VAL A 169 10.27 -10.01 -5.74
CA VAL A 169 11.26 -10.09 -4.64
C VAL A 169 12.56 -9.39 -5.05
N ARG A 170 13.08 -9.66 -6.24
CA ARG A 170 14.28 -8.99 -6.77
C ARG A 170 14.11 -7.49 -6.86
N PHE A 171 13.00 -7.03 -7.45
CA PHE A 171 12.70 -5.60 -7.52
C PHE A 171 12.69 -4.93 -6.14
N VAL A 172 12.11 -5.57 -5.13
CA VAL A 172 12.05 -5.00 -3.79
C VAL A 172 13.42 -5.00 -3.12
N VAL A 173 14.23 -6.05 -3.30
CA VAL A 173 15.64 -6.07 -2.87
C VAL A 173 16.38 -4.89 -3.48
N ASP A 174 16.28 -4.72 -4.80
CA ASP A 174 16.92 -3.63 -5.54
C ASP A 174 16.45 -2.25 -5.04
N TRP A 175 15.14 -2.06 -4.82
CA TRP A 175 14.58 -0.82 -4.30
C TRP A 175 15.10 -0.51 -2.90
N SER A 176 15.11 -1.52 -2.03
CA SER A 176 15.58 -1.38 -0.65
C SER A 176 17.09 -1.21 -0.53
N SER A 177 17.83 -1.46 -1.62
CA SER A 177 19.30 -1.48 -1.63
C SER A 177 19.89 -2.48 -0.62
N PHE A 178 19.17 -3.56 -0.32
CA PHE A 178 19.68 -4.66 0.49
C PHE A 178 20.55 -5.59 -0.34
N ASP A 179 21.57 -6.18 0.28
CA ASP A 179 22.46 -7.12 -0.40
C ASP A 179 21.81 -8.50 -0.54
N THR A 180 20.86 -8.83 0.34
CA THR A 180 20.21 -10.14 0.38
C THR A 180 18.71 -10.08 0.63
N VAL A 181 17.99 -11.10 0.15
CA VAL A 181 16.56 -11.31 0.45
C VAL A 181 16.33 -11.50 1.96
N CYS A 182 17.32 -12.03 2.69
CA CYS A 182 17.26 -12.20 4.14
C CYS A 182 17.25 -10.86 4.91
N GLU A 183 17.96 -9.85 4.41
CA GLU A 183 17.89 -8.49 4.97
C GLU A 183 16.52 -7.86 4.72
N LEU A 184 16.00 -8.00 3.50
CA LEU A 184 14.65 -7.58 3.17
C LEU A 184 13.62 -8.26 4.08
N LEU A 185 13.74 -9.56 4.32
CA LEU A 185 12.86 -10.31 5.23
C LEU A 185 12.88 -9.77 6.66
N ARG A 186 14.02 -9.26 7.14
CA ARG A 186 14.15 -8.65 8.47
C ARG A 186 13.52 -7.26 8.51
N ASP A 187 13.84 -6.39 7.55
CA ASP A 187 13.38 -5.00 7.55
C ASP A 187 11.89 -4.86 7.19
N CYS A 188 11.39 -5.68 6.26
CA CYS A 188 10.02 -5.55 5.78
C CYS A 188 8.99 -5.75 6.90
N LYS A 189 9.34 -6.45 7.99
CA LYS A 189 8.46 -6.61 9.15
C LYS A 189 8.13 -5.31 9.87
N LEU A 190 8.94 -4.27 9.66
CA LEU A 190 8.82 -2.96 10.31
C LEU A 190 8.07 -1.94 9.43
N TRP A 191 7.61 -2.33 8.24
CA TRP A 191 6.90 -1.44 7.35
C TRP A 191 5.42 -1.31 7.72
N ASP A 192 4.79 -0.22 7.30
CA ASP A 192 3.36 0.01 7.53
C ASP A 192 2.52 -0.71 6.48
N TRP A 193 2.21 -1.99 6.72
CA TRP A 193 1.47 -2.84 5.79
C TRP A 193 -0.05 -2.62 5.83
N ALA A 194 -0.56 -2.06 6.91
CA ALA A 194 -1.98 -1.96 7.15
C ALA A 194 -2.64 -1.03 6.13
N VAL A 195 -3.87 -1.36 5.70
CA VAL A 195 -4.67 -0.45 4.85
C VAL A 195 -5.08 0.78 5.66
N GLU A 196 -5.39 0.57 6.93
CA GLU A 196 -5.65 1.60 7.92
C GLU A 196 -4.63 1.43 9.07
N PRO A 197 -3.93 2.49 9.51
CA PRO A 197 -2.98 2.40 10.61
C PRO A 197 -3.61 1.75 11.85
N GLY A 198 -3.02 0.65 12.33
CA GLY A 198 -3.53 -0.12 13.47
C GLY A 198 -4.52 -1.23 13.12
N ALA A 199 -4.82 -1.46 11.83
CA ALA A 199 -5.67 -2.57 11.43
C ALA A 199 -4.99 -3.95 11.63
N LEU A 200 -5.80 -4.94 12.00
CA LEU A 200 -5.45 -6.30 12.40
C LEU A 200 -6.19 -7.30 11.49
N SER A 201 -5.63 -8.49 11.33
CA SER A 201 -6.24 -9.62 10.62
C SER A 201 -7.36 -10.22 11.46
N ILE A 202 -8.36 -10.82 10.81
CA ILE A 202 -9.56 -11.32 11.48
C ILE A 202 -9.48 -12.84 11.61
N PHE A 203 -9.70 -13.36 12.81
CA PHE A 203 -9.79 -14.81 13.03
C PHE A 203 -11.14 -15.34 12.54
N ARG A 204 -11.11 -16.50 11.90
CA ARG A 204 -12.32 -17.20 11.44
C ARG A 204 -12.57 -18.41 12.32
N ASP A 205 -13.83 -18.61 12.71
CA ASP A 205 -14.26 -19.90 13.25
C ASP A 205 -14.36 -20.96 12.14
N GLU A 206 -14.15 -22.23 12.50
CA GLU A 206 -14.17 -23.34 11.53
C GLU A 206 -15.49 -23.40 10.76
N ASP A 207 -16.60 -23.05 11.42
CA ASP A 207 -17.96 -23.06 10.87
C ASP A 207 -18.31 -21.83 10.00
N THR A 208 -17.47 -20.79 9.98
CA THR A 208 -17.76 -19.59 9.19
C THR A 208 -17.42 -19.82 7.72
N PRO A 209 -18.34 -19.56 6.76
CA PRO A 209 -18.06 -19.70 5.33
C PRO A 209 -16.92 -18.80 4.86
N LEU A 210 -16.15 -19.28 3.87
CA LEU A 210 -15.16 -18.47 3.14
C LEU A 210 -15.86 -17.22 2.56
N GLY A 211 -15.47 -16.02 3.02
CA GLY A 211 -16.01 -14.74 2.56
C GLY A 211 -17.12 -14.12 3.41
N ALA A 212 -17.57 -14.76 4.50
CA ALA A 212 -18.61 -14.22 5.38
C ALA A 212 -18.10 -13.28 6.48
N VAL A 213 -16.79 -13.03 6.55
CA VAL A 213 -16.17 -12.20 7.61
C VAL A 213 -16.21 -10.73 7.18
N PRO A 214 -16.93 -9.84 7.89
CA PRO A 214 -16.93 -8.42 7.58
C PRO A 214 -15.53 -7.84 7.84
N SER A 215 -14.94 -7.20 6.83
CA SER A 215 -13.64 -6.51 6.86
C SER A 215 -13.49 -5.40 7.90
N ASN A 216 -14.56 -5.10 8.65
CA ASN A 216 -14.68 -3.91 9.50
C ASN A 216 -14.53 -4.23 10.99
N LEU A 217 -14.25 -5.49 11.36
CA LEU A 217 -14.07 -5.92 12.75
C LEU A 217 -12.60 -6.27 13.00
N LEU A 218 -11.85 -5.29 13.50
CA LEU A 218 -10.54 -5.50 14.09
C LEU A 218 -10.67 -6.36 15.35
N SER A 219 -10.45 -7.68 15.23
CA SER A 219 -10.56 -8.59 16.36
C SER A 219 -9.17 -8.98 16.88
N ALA A 220 -8.76 -8.44 18.02
CA ALA A 220 -7.90 -9.21 18.90
C ALA A 220 -8.76 -10.37 19.44
N ALA A 221 -8.50 -11.59 18.99
CA ALA A 221 -9.25 -12.75 19.42
C ALA A 221 -8.57 -13.39 20.62
N GLN A 222 -9.35 -13.64 21.68
CA GLN A 222 -8.94 -14.50 22.77
C GLN A 222 -9.30 -15.94 22.43
N TRP A 223 -8.32 -16.78 22.16
CA TRP A 223 -8.51 -18.20 21.91
C TRP A 223 -8.28 -18.97 23.21
N ARG A 224 -9.37 -19.53 23.77
CA ARG A 224 -9.33 -20.39 24.95
C ARG A 224 -9.42 -21.85 24.55
N ILE A 225 -8.51 -22.67 25.05
CA ILE A 225 -8.50 -24.12 24.88
C ILE A 225 -8.55 -24.75 26.27
N SER A 226 -9.66 -25.40 26.57
CA SER A 226 -9.82 -26.19 27.78
C SER A 226 -9.40 -27.64 27.53
N ASN A 227 -8.91 -28.33 28.57
CA ASN A 227 -8.46 -29.72 28.50
C ASN A 227 -7.41 -29.96 27.41
N LEU A 228 -6.35 -29.13 27.40
CA LEU A 228 -5.37 -29.05 26.31
C LEU A 228 -4.77 -30.40 25.90
N LYS A 229 -4.54 -31.32 26.86
CA LYS A 229 -4.04 -32.68 26.59
C LYS A 229 -4.98 -33.55 25.75
N ILE A 230 -6.30 -33.41 25.92
CA ILE A 230 -7.29 -34.12 25.09
C ILE A 230 -7.32 -33.48 23.71
N ALA A 231 -7.38 -32.14 23.66
CA ALA A 231 -7.40 -31.40 22.40
C ALA A 231 -6.21 -31.74 21.51
N LEU A 232 -4.97 -31.80 22.05
CA LEU A 232 -3.77 -32.19 21.29
C LEU A 232 -3.78 -33.64 20.77
N ARG A 233 -4.57 -34.56 21.37
CA ARG A 233 -4.63 -35.97 20.97
C ARG A 233 -5.64 -36.24 19.86
N GLU A 234 -6.79 -35.57 19.90
CA GLU A 234 -7.88 -35.81 18.94
C GLU A 234 -7.67 -35.04 17.63
N SER A 235 -7.29 -33.76 17.72
CA SER A 235 -6.95 -32.92 16.57
C SER A 235 -6.11 -31.74 17.05
N LEU A 236 -4.90 -31.55 16.50
CA LEU A 236 -4.05 -30.41 16.84
C LEU A 236 -4.88 -29.11 16.77
N PRO A 237 -5.06 -28.39 17.90
CA PRO A 237 -5.87 -27.19 17.92
C PRO A 237 -5.32 -26.21 16.90
N ALA A 238 -6.19 -25.82 15.97
CA ALA A 238 -5.86 -24.89 14.92
C ALA A 238 -6.91 -23.78 14.85
N LYS A 239 -6.48 -22.56 14.56
CA LYS A 239 -7.36 -21.46 14.22
C LYS A 239 -7.04 -20.95 12.83
N PHE A 240 -8.07 -20.80 12.01
CA PHE A 240 -7.94 -20.16 10.71
C PHE A 240 -7.95 -18.64 10.89
N VAL A 241 -7.01 -17.99 10.23
CA VAL A 241 -6.87 -16.54 10.20
C VAL A 241 -7.12 -16.08 8.79
N CYS A 242 -8.13 -15.23 8.63
CA CYS A 242 -8.42 -14.59 7.38
C CYS A 242 -7.66 -13.27 7.31
N GLY A 243 -6.67 -13.24 6.42
CA GLY A 243 -6.00 -12.01 6.02
C GLY A 243 -6.79 -11.27 4.95
N THR A 244 -6.37 -10.04 4.70
CA THR A 244 -6.78 -9.26 3.53
C THR A 244 -6.25 -9.87 2.24
N TYR A 245 -5.08 -10.54 2.28
CA TYR A 245 -4.39 -11.04 1.09
C TYR A 245 -4.29 -12.57 1.04
N PHE A 246 -4.12 -13.24 2.18
CA PHE A 246 -4.01 -14.69 2.27
C PHE A 246 -4.77 -15.24 3.48
N ASP A 247 -5.15 -16.52 3.42
CA ASP A 247 -5.69 -17.28 4.56
C ASP A 247 -4.62 -18.18 5.17
N TRP A 248 -4.65 -18.35 6.49
CA TRP A 248 -3.58 -18.95 7.27
C TRP A 248 -4.16 -19.85 8.35
N SER A 249 -3.38 -20.81 8.83
CA SER A 249 -3.76 -21.67 9.95
C SER A 249 -2.68 -21.56 11.02
N VAL A 250 -3.05 -21.07 12.19
CA VAL A 250 -2.19 -21.11 13.38
C VAL A 250 -2.41 -22.46 14.05
N ARG A 251 -1.35 -23.26 14.15
CA ARG A 251 -1.36 -24.55 14.84
C ARG A 251 -0.52 -24.45 16.10
N LEU A 252 -0.99 -25.08 17.17
CA LEU A 252 -0.23 -25.18 18.41
C LEU A 252 0.50 -26.51 18.47
N ASP A 253 1.81 -26.42 18.65
CA ASP A 253 2.66 -27.57 18.91
C ASP A 253 3.33 -27.36 20.27
N ILE A 254 2.74 -27.94 21.31
CA ILE A 254 3.18 -27.80 22.70
C ILE A 254 3.51 -29.19 23.22
N ALA A 255 4.75 -29.36 23.67
CA ALA A 255 5.17 -30.53 24.43
C ALA A 255 4.87 -30.31 25.93
N ASP A 256 4.60 -31.40 26.65
CA ASP A 256 4.47 -31.44 28.12
C ASP A 256 3.30 -30.66 28.72
N VAL A 257 2.07 -31.11 28.45
CA VAL A 257 0.83 -30.58 29.06
C VAL A 257 0.05 -31.64 29.85
N THR A 258 -0.52 -31.21 30.96
CA THR A 258 -1.32 -32.00 31.89
C THR A 258 -2.82 -31.90 31.57
N GLU A 259 -3.64 -32.74 32.19
CA GLU A 259 -5.10 -32.74 31.99
C GLU A 259 -5.79 -31.51 32.58
N ALA A 260 -5.14 -30.82 33.53
CA ALA A 260 -5.65 -29.62 34.19
C ALA A 260 -5.21 -28.31 33.50
N ASP A 261 -4.42 -28.40 32.43
CA ASP A 261 -3.91 -27.20 31.76
C ASP A 261 -4.96 -26.56 30.87
N GLU A 262 -5.12 -25.25 31.06
CA GLU A 262 -5.90 -24.39 30.17
C GLU A 262 -4.98 -23.37 29.51
N LEU A 263 -5.17 -23.17 28.21
CA LEU A 263 -4.39 -22.22 27.44
C LEU A 263 -5.29 -21.10 26.95
N THR A 264 -4.91 -19.86 27.25
CA THR A 264 -5.52 -18.67 26.69
C THR A 264 -4.49 -17.93 25.85
N LEU A 265 -4.79 -17.76 24.57
CA LEU A 265 -3.95 -17.08 23.59
C LEU A 265 -4.61 -15.76 23.23
N MET A 266 -3.87 -14.66 23.33
CA MET A 266 -4.29 -13.37 22.79
C MET A 266 -3.40 -13.04 21.61
N VAL A 267 -3.98 -13.10 20.41
CA VAL A 267 -3.21 -12.90 19.20
C VAL A 267 -3.64 -11.61 18.51
N GLN A 268 -2.67 -10.72 18.31
CA GLN A 268 -2.80 -9.58 17.41
C GLN A 268 -1.97 -9.87 16.16
N MET A 269 -2.65 -10.00 15.02
CA MET A 269 -2.02 -10.31 13.74
C MET A 269 -2.06 -9.11 12.82
N THR A 270 -0.92 -8.71 12.29
CA THR A 270 -0.84 -7.80 11.15
C THR A 270 -0.32 -8.60 9.97
N GLU A 271 -1.05 -8.56 8.86
CA GLU A 271 -0.67 -9.29 7.67
C GLU A 271 0.53 -8.62 6.98
N ILE A 272 1.52 -9.42 6.58
CA ILE A 272 2.72 -8.96 5.89
C ILE A 272 2.87 -9.75 4.58
N PRO A 273 2.22 -9.31 3.48
CA PRO A 273 2.17 -10.06 2.22
C PRO A 273 3.54 -10.40 1.63
N LEU A 274 4.50 -9.48 1.76
CA LEU A 274 5.85 -9.67 1.22
C LEU A 274 6.61 -10.80 1.94
N VAL A 275 6.38 -11.02 3.24
CA VAL A 275 6.99 -12.15 3.97
C VAL A 275 6.50 -13.47 3.38
N SER A 276 5.21 -13.59 3.08
CA SER A 276 4.66 -14.77 2.40
C SER A 276 5.31 -15.00 1.05
N LEU A 277 5.47 -13.95 0.27
CA LEU A 277 6.07 -14.03 -1.05
C LEU A 277 7.56 -14.40 -0.99
N ILE A 278 8.32 -13.85 -0.04
CA ILE A 278 9.73 -14.19 0.17
C ILE A 278 9.91 -15.65 0.58
N LEU A 279 9.06 -16.18 1.47
CA LEU A 279 9.12 -17.59 1.82
C LEU A 279 8.78 -18.49 0.63
N TYR A 280 7.77 -18.10 -0.15
CA TYR A 280 7.42 -18.81 -1.37
C TYR A 280 8.61 -18.82 -2.36
N TYR A 281 9.23 -17.65 -2.56
CA TYR A 281 10.43 -17.48 -3.37
C TYR A 281 11.54 -18.45 -2.94
N PHE A 282 11.90 -18.48 -1.65
CA PHE A 282 12.89 -19.43 -1.13
C PHE A 282 12.48 -20.88 -1.34
N SER A 283 11.20 -21.22 -1.16
CA SER A 283 10.72 -22.59 -1.37
C SER A 283 10.77 -23.01 -2.85
N SER A 284 10.55 -22.08 -3.77
CA SER A 284 10.64 -22.33 -5.21
C SER A 284 12.09 -22.46 -5.70
N ASP A 285 13.02 -21.83 -4.98
CA ASP A 285 14.47 -21.82 -5.24
C ASP A 285 15.23 -22.96 -4.51
N LEU A 286 14.50 -23.83 -3.78
CA LEU A 286 15.06 -24.96 -3.01
C LEU A 286 15.97 -25.90 -3.83
N ASN A 287 15.87 -25.90 -5.17
CA ASN A 287 16.77 -26.68 -6.01
C ASN A 287 18.20 -26.08 -6.13
N GLN A 288 18.41 -24.78 -5.85
CA GLN A 288 19.73 -24.14 -5.85
C GLN A 288 20.22 -23.79 -4.43
N THR A 289 19.34 -23.36 -3.53
CA THR A 289 19.74 -22.81 -2.23
C THR A 289 20.19 -23.86 -1.20
N LEU A 290 19.76 -25.14 -1.35
CA LEU A 290 20.25 -26.26 -0.54
C LEU A 290 21.76 -26.53 -0.67
N ALA A 291 22.44 -25.93 -1.65
CA ALA A 291 23.86 -26.13 -1.87
C ALA A 291 24.78 -25.18 -1.08
N GLN A 292 24.27 -24.08 -0.50
CA GLN A 292 25.13 -23.04 0.09
C GLN A 292 24.77 -22.54 1.48
N GLU A 293 23.49 -22.48 1.88
CA GLU A 293 23.16 -22.06 3.25
C GLU A 293 21.92 -22.75 3.81
N ASP A 294 22.03 -23.15 5.07
CA ASP A 294 20.98 -23.76 5.87
C ASP A 294 19.96 -22.69 6.30
N ILE A 295 19.18 -22.22 5.32
CA ILE A 295 18.17 -21.16 5.49
C ILE A 295 17.16 -21.52 6.58
N LEU A 296 16.81 -22.81 6.71
CA LEU A 296 15.88 -23.29 7.73
C LEU A 296 16.45 -23.15 9.15
N ASN A 297 17.77 -23.26 9.32
CA ASN A 297 18.45 -23.08 10.62
C ASN A 297 18.80 -21.62 10.94
N ARG A 298 18.83 -20.72 9.94
CA ARG A 298 18.98 -19.25 10.14
C ARG A 298 17.66 -18.52 10.31
N LEU A 299 16.54 -19.19 10.13
CA LEU A 299 15.25 -18.74 10.59
C LEU A 299 15.17 -19.14 12.07
N PRO A 300 15.62 -18.31 13.04
CA PRO A 300 15.29 -18.59 14.43
C PRO A 300 13.79 -18.77 14.46
N HIS A 301 13.36 -19.85 15.13
CA HIS A 301 11.97 -20.25 15.36
C HIS A 301 11.02 -19.18 14.87
N ILE A 302 10.46 -19.49 13.71
CA ILE A 302 9.51 -18.70 12.95
C ILE A 302 8.39 -18.20 13.90
N GLU A 303 8.67 -17.13 14.68
CA GLU A 303 7.72 -16.26 15.36
C GLU A 303 7.09 -15.43 14.24
N TYR A 304 6.42 -16.13 13.33
CA TYR A 304 6.03 -15.56 12.08
C TYR A 304 4.70 -14.86 12.29
N ARG A 305 4.78 -13.56 12.03
CA ARG A 305 3.68 -12.80 11.43
C ARG A 305 2.54 -12.46 12.39
N CYS A 306 2.82 -12.47 13.70
CA CYS A 306 1.92 -12.01 14.75
C CYS A 306 2.75 -11.35 15.84
N LEU A 307 2.29 -10.22 16.39
CA LEU A 307 2.59 -9.91 17.78
C LEU A 307 1.64 -10.80 18.61
N SER A 308 2.03 -12.05 18.83
CA SER A 308 1.28 -12.98 19.67
C SER A 308 1.85 -12.94 21.09
N SER A 309 1.00 -12.66 22.08
CA SER A 309 1.30 -12.96 23.47
C SER A 309 0.45 -14.13 23.92
N TYR A 310 1.06 -15.11 24.59
CA TYR A 310 0.33 -16.23 25.16
C TYR A 310 0.53 -16.32 26.66
N THR A 311 -0.49 -16.83 27.36
CA THR A 311 -0.40 -17.12 28.79
C THR A 311 -0.95 -18.51 29.03
N LEU A 312 -0.07 -19.42 29.48
CA LEU A 312 -0.43 -20.74 29.96
C LEU A 312 -0.91 -20.60 31.41
N PHE A 313 -2.14 -21.05 31.70
CA PHE A 313 -2.65 -21.09 33.05
C PHE A 313 -2.62 -22.54 33.55
N HIS A 314 -1.69 -22.83 34.44
CA HIS A 314 -1.71 -24.07 35.21
C HIS A 314 -2.72 -23.92 36.34
N GLN A 315 -3.81 -24.69 36.33
CA GLN A 315 -4.78 -24.65 37.43
C GLN A 315 -4.22 -25.20 38.76
N ASN A 316 -2.98 -25.68 38.81
CA ASN A 316 -2.32 -26.20 40.03
C ASN A 316 -0.83 -25.83 40.13
N ALA A 317 -0.46 -24.56 40.01
CA ALA A 317 0.82 -24.14 40.58
C ALA A 317 0.68 -24.19 42.11
N PRO A 318 1.47 -25.00 42.85
CA PRO A 318 1.43 -24.94 44.31
C PRO A 318 1.74 -23.50 44.72
N ALA A 319 0.91 -22.93 45.58
CA ALA A 319 1.22 -21.66 46.21
C ALA A 319 2.62 -21.79 46.78
N LEU A 320 3.56 -20.96 46.31
CA LEU A 320 4.84 -20.76 46.96
C LEU A 320 4.52 -20.29 48.38
N THR A 321 4.44 -21.23 49.32
CA THR A 321 4.44 -20.93 50.74
C THR A 321 5.80 -20.34 51.02
N SER A 322 5.82 -19.03 51.28
CA SER A 322 6.95 -18.35 51.88
C SER A 322 7.33 -19.08 53.17
N SER A 323 8.52 -19.68 53.17
CA SER A 323 9.23 -20.10 54.38
C SER A 323 10.46 -19.23 54.57
#